data_AF-A0A7C7Q2D2-F1
#
_entry.id   AF-A0A7C7Q2D2-F1
#
_cell.length_a   1.000
_cell.length_b   1.000
_cell.length_c   1.000
_cell.angle_alpha   90.00
_cell.angle_beta   90.00
_cell.angle_gamma   90.00
#
_symmetry.space_group_name_H-M   'P 1'
#
loop_
_entity.id
_entity.type
_entity.pdbx_description
1 polymer ?
#
loop_
_entity_poly.entity_id
_entity_poly.type
_entity_poly.pdbx_seq_one_letter_code
_entity_poly.pdbx_strand_id
1 'polypeptide(L)'
;KVITGIDVVCTGSDFEQLGPMLDQHQERYLKRPAELLVDGGFAKREQIKKAAAEGVTVYAPVMKIKGKAEDRYKAKLTDCAAVGAWRVRMGTDEAKELYKQRASSVELVNAHIRAQGLQQFNVRGREKVLAVTLWHALAYNLKQMVKLGYEELLKVLIEQFCVCIHAIRSGLRALARRLGPLVAKSVSQRRFYADAQAPMQGVHFGPFWP
;
A
#
# COMPACT_ATOMS: atom_id res chain seq x y z
N LYS A 1 10.64 -6.47 8.31
CA LYS A 1 9.92 -5.90 7.14
C LYS A 1 8.42 -6.11 7.33
N VAL A 2 7.66 -5.03 7.41
CA VAL A 2 6.20 -5.05 7.60
C VAL A 2 5.52 -4.12 6.61
N ILE A 3 4.24 -4.36 6.33
CA ILE A 3 3.37 -3.51 5.49
C ILE A 3 2.75 -2.43 6.37
N THR A 4 2.98 -1.16 6.04
CA THR A 4 2.47 -0.01 6.81
C THR A 4 1.41 0.80 6.05
N GLY A 5 1.35 0.69 4.72
CA GLY A 5 0.43 1.41 3.84
C GLY A 5 -0.09 0.53 2.71
N ILE A 6 -1.37 0.67 2.39
CA ILE A 6 -2.07 -0.11 1.35
C ILE A 6 -3.13 0.77 0.73
N ASP A 7 -3.21 0.73 -0.60
CA ASP A 7 -4.34 1.30 -1.33
C ASP A 7 -4.66 0.49 -2.59
N VAL A 8 -5.89 0.67 -3.09
CA VAL A 8 -6.38 0.05 -4.32
C VAL A 8 -6.80 1.17 -5.25
N VAL A 9 -6.01 1.37 -6.30
CA VAL A 9 -6.25 2.42 -7.30
C VAL A 9 -6.61 1.81 -8.65
N CYS A 10 -7.53 2.46 -9.36
CA CYS A 10 -7.99 2.02 -10.67
C CYS A 10 -7.29 2.77 -11.82
N THR A 11 -6.15 3.39 -11.54
CA THR A 11 -5.32 4.11 -12.51
C THR A 11 -4.26 3.19 -13.07
N GLY A 12 -4.10 3.10 -14.39
CA GLY A 12 -3.10 2.24 -15.04
C GLY A 12 -1.63 2.65 -14.85
N SER A 13 -1.33 3.50 -13.89
CA SER A 13 0.02 3.99 -13.61
C SER A 13 0.21 4.37 -12.15
N ASP A 14 1.39 4.08 -11.62
CA ASP A 14 1.77 4.30 -10.23
C ASP A 14 2.36 5.71 -9.99
N PHE A 15 2.47 6.52 -11.05
CA PHE A 15 3.23 7.76 -11.05
C PHE A 15 2.75 8.84 -10.05
N GLU A 16 1.54 8.70 -9.51
CA GLU A 16 0.93 9.67 -8.59
C GLU A 16 0.69 9.11 -7.19
N GLN A 17 1.19 7.90 -6.93
CA GLN A 17 0.92 7.20 -5.68
C GLN A 17 1.94 7.53 -4.56
N LEU A 18 3.00 8.29 -4.84
CA LEU A 18 3.99 8.69 -3.82
C LEU A 18 3.39 9.60 -2.74
N GLY A 19 2.66 10.65 -3.13
CA GLY A 19 2.03 11.60 -2.21
C GLY A 19 1.00 10.94 -1.28
N PRO A 20 -0.04 10.26 -1.83
CA PRO A 20 -1.03 9.56 -1.01
C PRO A 20 -0.40 8.56 -0.01
N MET A 21 0.71 7.95 -0.39
CA MET A 21 1.43 7.02 0.46
C MET A 21 2.16 7.70 1.62
N LEU A 22 2.72 8.90 1.40
CA LEU A 22 3.28 9.73 2.47
C LEU A 22 2.20 10.28 3.40
N ASP A 23 1.05 10.65 2.85
CA ASP A 23 -0.10 11.13 3.63
C ASP A 23 -0.63 10.03 4.56
N GLN A 24 -0.75 8.78 4.07
CA GLN A 24 -1.09 7.63 4.92
C GLN A 24 -0.11 7.44 6.08
N HIS A 25 1.19 7.66 5.85
CA HIS A 25 2.19 7.52 6.93
C HIS A 25 2.06 8.64 7.95
N GLN A 26 1.89 9.88 7.50
CA GLN A 26 1.69 11.03 8.38
C GLN A 26 0.40 10.88 9.20
N GLU A 27 -0.70 10.45 8.59
CA GLU A 27 -1.98 10.27 9.27
C GLU A 27 -1.92 9.16 10.32
N ARG A 28 -1.34 8.00 9.98
CA ARG A 28 -1.36 6.81 10.85
C ARG A 28 -0.30 6.81 11.93
N TYR A 29 0.88 7.38 11.64
CA TYR A 29 2.04 7.29 12.52
C TYR A 29 2.53 8.65 13.01
N LEU A 30 1.84 9.73 12.62
CA LEU A 30 2.23 11.12 12.90
C LEU A 30 3.67 11.45 12.46
N LYS A 31 4.20 10.65 11.53
CA LYS A 31 5.60 10.69 11.12
C LYS A 31 5.73 10.32 9.65
N ARG A 32 6.54 11.11 8.93
CA ARG A 32 6.98 10.78 7.58
C ARG A 32 8.31 10.01 7.60
N PRO A 33 8.54 9.07 6.67
CA PRO A 33 9.81 8.38 6.57
C PRO A 33 10.92 9.36 6.18
N ALA A 34 12.09 9.26 6.81
CA ALA A 34 13.25 10.08 6.45
C ALA A 34 13.78 9.71 5.05
N GLU A 35 13.78 8.41 4.75
CA GLU A 35 14.21 7.86 3.48
C GLU A 35 13.13 6.94 2.90
N LEU A 36 12.92 7.02 1.59
CA LEU A 36 11.86 6.29 0.92
C LEU A 36 12.35 5.71 -0.41
N LEU A 37 12.31 4.38 -0.52
CA LEU A 37 12.72 3.63 -1.70
C LEU A 37 11.49 3.30 -2.56
N VAL A 38 11.44 3.80 -3.80
CA VAL A 38 10.30 3.60 -4.72
C VAL A 38 10.72 3.15 -6.11
N ASP A 39 9.74 2.69 -6.90
CA ASP A 39 10.01 2.32 -8.30
C ASP A 39 10.33 3.54 -9.17
N GLY A 40 10.96 3.28 -10.32
CA GLY A 40 11.05 4.25 -11.40
C GLY A 40 9.66 4.69 -11.87
N GLY A 41 8.66 3.81 -11.73
CA GLY A 41 7.23 4.10 -11.92
C GLY A 41 6.64 5.15 -10.96
N PHE A 42 7.35 5.58 -9.91
CA PHE A 42 6.92 6.64 -8.98
C PHE A 42 7.80 7.89 -9.09
N ALA A 43 8.86 7.85 -9.91
CA ALA A 43 9.89 8.87 -10.00
C ALA A 43 9.52 10.07 -10.91
N LYS A 44 8.28 10.58 -10.83
CA LYS A 44 7.92 11.85 -11.47
C LYS A 44 8.67 12.99 -10.75
N ARG A 45 9.27 13.90 -11.52
CA ARG A 45 10.06 15.04 -10.99
C ARG A 45 9.26 15.89 -10.00
N GLU A 46 7.97 16.10 -10.28
CA GLU A 46 7.06 16.83 -9.39
C GLU A 46 6.84 16.12 -8.05
N GLN A 47 6.72 14.79 -8.05
CA GLN A 47 6.55 14.00 -6.83
C GLN A 47 7.82 14.02 -5.98
N ILE A 48 9.00 13.94 -6.60
CA ILE A 48 10.30 14.06 -5.92
C ILE A 48 10.47 15.45 -5.30
N LYS A 49 10.08 16.50 -6.03
CA LYS A 49 10.10 17.88 -5.54
C LYS A 49 9.18 18.05 -4.32
N LYS A 50 7.96 17.50 -4.37
CA LYS A 50 7.01 17.53 -3.24
C LYS A 50 7.55 16.77 -2.04
N ALA A 51 7.99 15.52 -2.23
CA ALA A 51 8.56 14.71 -1.15
C ALA A 51 9.77 15.39 -0.49
N ALA A 52 10.65 16.02 -1.27
CA ALA A 52 11.79 16.77 -0.72
C ALA A 52 11.35 18.01 0.07
N ALA A 53 10.32 18.74 -0.38
CA ALA A 53 9.75 19.87 0.37
C ALA A 53 9.14 19.42 1.71
N GLU A 54 8.73 18.16 1.80
CA GLU A 54 8.19 17.52 2.99
C GLU A 54 9.26 16.86 3.88
N GLY A 55 10.54 17.04 3.55
CA GLY A 55 11.68 16.49 4.29
C GLY A 55 11.97 15.00 4.02
N VAL A 56 11.37 14.42 2.98
CA VAL A 56 11.53 13.01 2.62
C VAL A 56 12.60 12.84 1.54
N THR A 57 13.60 12.02 1.83
CA THR A 57 14.65 11.66 0.87
C THR A 57 14.23 10.46 0.01
N VAL A 58 13.95 10.71 -1.27
CA VAL A 58 13.51 9.66 -2.20
C VAL A 58 14.70 9.01 -2.92
N TYR A 59 14.71 7.67 -2.93
CA TYR A 59 15.57 6.81 -3.74
C TYR A 59 14.72 6.09 -4.78
N ALA A 60 14.93 6.45 -6.05
CA ALA A 60 14.20 5.89 -7.18
C ALA A 60 15.12 5.86 -8.40
N PRO A 61 15.07 4.83 -9.25
CA PRO A 61 15.98 4.70 -10.38
C PRO A 61 15.72 5.81 -11.40
N VAL A 62 16.80 6.44 -11.85
CA VAL A 62 16.72 7.45 -12.92
C VAL A 62 16.51 6.74 -14.26
N MET A 63 15.38 6.98 -14.91
CA MET A 63 15.05 6.36 -16.20
C MET A 63 16.07 6.72 -17.29
N LYS A 64 16.51 5.73 -18.07
CA LYS A 64 17.35 5.97 -19.26
C LYS A 64 16.48 6.53 -20.38
N ILE A 65 16.97 7.58 -21.05
CA ILE A 65 16.35 8.06 -22.29
C ILE A 65 16.92 7.21 -23.43
N LYS A 66 16.06 6.49 -24.15
CA LYS A 66 16.48 5.70 -25.32
C LYS A 66 17.11 6.63 -26.36
N GLY A 67 18.28 6.25 -26.89
CA GLY A 67 18.95 6.95 -28.00
C GLY A 67 19.81 8.17 -27.62
N LYS A 68 20.00 8.48 -26.33
CA LYS A 68 20.96 9.52 -25.90
C LYS A 68 22.01 8.91 -24.96
N ALA A 69 23.28 9.11 -25.29
CA ALA A 69 24.43 8.74 -24.46
C ALA A 69 24.72 9.77 -23.35
N GLU A 70 23.69 10.51 -22.92
CA GLU A 70 23.82 11.53 -21.88
C GLU A 70 23.85 10.86 -20.50
N ASP A 71 24.78 11.28 -19.64
CA ASP A 71 24.83 10.80 -18.25
C ASP A 71 23.54 11.20 -17.52
N ARG A 72 22.75 10.19 -17.13
CA ARG A 72 21.46 10.36 -16.46
C ARG A 72 21.59 10.87 -15.04
N TYR A 73 22.75 10.67 -14.41
CA TYR A 73 23.01 11.02 -13.01
C TYR A 73 23.49 12.45 -12.83
N LYS A 74 23.87 13.11 -13.93
CA LYS A 74 24.21 14.53 -13.91
C LYS A 74 22.94 15.38 -13.75
N ALA A 75 22.99 16.36 -12.84
CA ALA A 75 21.95 17.37 -12.71
C ALA A 75 21.83 18.18 -14.02
N LYS A 76 20.60 18.43 -14.47
CA LYS A 76 20.34 19.24 -15.67
C LYS A 76 20.04 20.68 -15.28
N LEU A 77 20.35 21.61 -16.18
CA LEU A 77 20.08 23.04 -15.96
C LEU A 77 18.59 23.36 -15.73
N THR A 78 17.70 22.55 -16.29
CA THR A 78 16.25 22.67 -16.13
C THR A 78 15.70 21.96 -14.89
N ASP A 79 16.53 21.22 -14.15
CA ASP A 79 16.09 20.55 -12.93
C ASP A 79 16.04 21.55 -11.77
N CYS A 80 15.03 21.42 -10.91
CA CYS A 80 15.06 22.10 -9.62
C CYS A 80 16.11 21.44 -8.70
N ALA A 81 16.51 22.16 -7.63
CA ALA A 81 17.54 21.69 -6.69
C ALA A 81 17.29 20.27 -6.16
N ALA A 82 16.03 19.95 -5.78
CA ALA A 82 15.66 18.63 -5.28
C ALA A 82 15.85 17.52 -6.31
N VAL A 83 15.47 17.76 -7.58
CA VAL A 83 15.59 16.77 -8.66
C VAL A 83 17.05 16.60 -9.07
N GLY A 84 17.82 17.69 -9.14
CA GLY A 84 19.25 17.64 -9.40
C GLY A 84 20.00 16.83 -8.33
N ALA A 85 19.72 17.09 -7.05
CA ALA A 85 20.29 16.34 -5.94
C ALA A 85 19.92 14.85 -5.98
N TRP A 86 18.67 14.52 -6.31
CA TRP A 86 18.25 13.13 -6.49
C TRP A 86 19.03 12.41 -7.61
N ARG A 87 19.26 13.06 -8.77
CA ARG A 87 20.03 12.45 -9.86
C ARG A 87 21.45 12.12 -9.44
N VAL A 88 22.14 13.09 -8.82
CA VAL A 88 23.50 12.93 -8.34
C VAL A 88 23.57 11.82 -7.30
N ARG A 89 22.66 11.84 -6.32
CA ARG A 89 22.55 10.80 -5.28
C ARG A 89 22.40 9.41 -5.89
N MET A 90 21.49 9.21 -6.84
CA MET A 90 21.30 7.89 -7.48
C MET A 90 22.49 7.42 -8.33
N GLY A 91 23.45 8.30 -8.65
CA GLY A 91 24.69 7.95 -9.32
C GLY A 91 25.75 7.35 -8.39
N THR A 92 25.64 7.61 -7.08
CA THR A 92 26.56 7.10 -6.04
C THR A 92 26.42 5.59 -5.85
N ASP A 93 27.49 4.94 -5.40
CA ASP A 93 27.47 3.49 -5.16
C ASP A 93 26.71 3.15 -3.87
N GLU A 94 26.74 4.05 -2.89
CA GLU A 94 25.97 3.97 -1.65
C GLU A 94 24.47 3.91 -1.94
N ALA A 95 23.96 4.80 -2.80
CA ALA A 95 22.55 4.81 -3.17
C ALA A 95 22.14 3.57 -3.99
N LYS A 96 23.05 3.05 -4.83
CA LYS A 96 22.80 1.80 -5.57
C LYS A 96 22.72 0.61 -4.64
N GLU A 97 23.59 0.55 -3.62
CA GLU A 97 23.57 -0.52 -2.62
C GLU A 97 22.31 -0.46 -1.76
N LEU A 98 21.94 0.74 -1.29
CA LEU A 98 20.68 0.95 -0.57
C LEU A 98 19.48 0.52 -1.43
N TYR A 99 19.49 0.85 -2.73
CA TYR A 99 18.41 0.49 -3.63
C TYR A 99 18.22 -1.03 -3.79
N LYS A 100 19.26 -1.86 -3.66
CA LYS A 100 19.12 -3.33 -3.69
C LYS A 100 18.17 -3.85 -2.61
N GLN A 101 18.08 -3.15 -1.48
CA GLN A 101 17.15 -3.51 -0.40
C GLN A 101 15.68 -3.41 -0.82
N ARG A 102 15.36 -2.60 -1.84
CA ARG A 102 13.99 -2.46 -2.37
C ARG A 102 13.50 -3.78 -2.97
N ALA A 103 14.32 -4.41 -3.82
CA ALA A 103 13.96 -5.68 -4.45
C ALA A 103 13.69 -6.76 -3.39
N SER A 104 14.55 -6.84 -2.37
CA SER A 104 14.38 -7.80 -1.27
C SER A 104 13.11 -7.59 -0.43
N SER A 105 12.53 -6.39 -0.43
CA SER A 105 11.40 -6.05 0.42
C SER A 105 10.07 -6.14 -0.33
N VAL A 106 9.87 -5.33 -1.38
CA VAL A 106 8.58 -5.23 -2.07
C VAL A 106 8.26 -6.49 -2.88
N GLU A 107 9.22 -7.00 -3.66
CA GLU A 107 8.98 -8.15 -4.53
C GLU A 107 8.75 -9.42 -3.74
N LEU A 108 9.52 -9.63 -2.65
CA LEU A 108 9.36 -10.76 -1.77
C LEU A 108 8.01 -10.74 -1.05
N VAL A 109 7.55 -9.57 -0.60
CA VAL A 109 6.22 -9.47 0.00
C VAL A 109 5.13 -9.77 -1.02
N ASN A 110 5.21 -9.20 -2.22
CA ASN A 110 4.26 -9.47 -3.29
C ASN A 110 4.23 -10.97 -3.64
N ALA A 111 5.39 -11.62 -3.67
CA ALA A 111 5.51 -13.06 -3.86
C ALA A 111 4.85 -13.85 -2.72
N HIS A 112 5.08 -13.47 -1.46
CA HIS A 112 4.42 -14.10 -0.32
C HIS A 112 2.91 -13.93 -0.34
N ILE A 113 2.40 -12.75 -0.71
CA ILE A 113 0.96 -12.48 -0.80
C ILE A 113 0.34 -13.31 -1.94
N ARG A 114 1.02 -13.44 -3.08
CA ARG A 114 0.58 -14.34 -4.16
C ARG A 114 0.59 -15.81 -3.75
N ALA A 115 1.63 -16.24 -3.02
CA ALA A 115 1.72 -17.59 -2.47
C ALA A 115 0.63 -17.89 -1.41
N GLN A 116 0.07 -16.86 -0.79
CA GLN A 116 -1.08 -16.95 0.12
C GLN A 116 -2.44 -16.97 -0.58
N GLY A 117 -2.47 -16.99 -1.92
CA GLY A 117 -3.69 -17.17 -2.71
C GLY A 117 -4.23 -15.89 -3.36
N LEU A 118 -3.58 -14.73 -3.16
CA LEU A 118 -4.00 -13.49 -3.84
C LEU A 118 -3.47 -13.42 -5.28
N GLN A 119 -3.97 -14.31 -6.14
CA GLN A 119 -3.67 -14.30 -7.57
C GLN A 119 -4.72 -13.51 -8.38
N GLN A 120 -5.98 -13.60 -7.97
CA GLN A 120 -7.12 -12.93 -8.60
C GLN A 120 -8.11 -12.48 -7.53
N PHE A 121 -8.84 -11.39 -7.79
CA PHE A 121 -9.91 -10.94 -6.91
C PHE A 121 -11.24 -11.57 -7.31
N ASN A 122 -11.83 -12.33 -6.38
CA ASN A 122 -13.16 -12.93 -6.55
C ASN A 122 -14.31 -11.98 -6.16
N VAL A 123 -13.97 -10.73 -5.82
CA VAL A 123 -14.91 -9.67 -5.44
C VAL A 123 -14.83 -8.52 -6.43
N ARG A 124 -15.94 -7.79 -6.57
CA ARG A 124 -16.02 -6.59 -7.42
C ARG A 124 -16.29 -5.36 -6.56
N GLY A 125 -15.70 -4.24 -6.96
CA GLY A 125 -15.78 -2.96 -6.25
C GLY A 125 -14.55 -2.69 -5.39
N ARG A 126 -14.06 -1.44 -5.45
CA ARG A 126 -12.80 -1.00 -4.82
C ARG A 126 -12.75 -1.29 -3.33
N GLU A 127 -13.82 -1.02 -2.61
CA GLU A 127 -13.91 -1.23 -1.16
C GLU A 127 -13.72 -2.71 -0.78
N LYS A 128 -14.33 -3.62 -1.54
CA LYS A 128 -14.20 -5.06 -1.28
C LYS A 128 -12.79 -5.56 -1.60
N VAL A 129 -12.21 -5.09 -2.71
CA VAL A 129 -10.82 -5.41 -3.08
C VAL A 129 -9.84 -4.88 -2.02
N LEU A 130 -10.06 -3.66 -1.53
CA LEU A 130 -9.27 -3.08 -0.44
C LEU A 130 -9.39 -3.90 0.85
N ALA A 131 -10.60 -4.31 1.22
CA ALA A 131 -10.81 -5.17 2.39
C ALA A 131 -10.05 -6.50 2.27
N VAL A 132 -10.14 -7.19 1.13
CA VAL A 132 -9.40 -8.43 0.88
C VAL A 132 -7.88 -8.20 0.95
N THR A 133 -7.39 -7.09 0.41
CA THR A 133 -5.97 -6.74 0.43
C THR A 133 -5.48 -6.45 1.84
N LEU A 134 -6.25 -5.72 2.64
CA LEU A 134 -5.96 -5.45 4.05
C LEU A 134 -5.85 -6.76 4.85
N TRP A 135 -6.71 -7.75 4.60
CA TRP A 135 -6.61 -9.05 5.25
C TRP A 135 -5.30 -9.78 4.93
N HIS A 136 -4.87 -9.78 3.67
CA HIS A 136 -3.59 -10.40 3.28
C HIS A 136 -2.41 -9.69 3.92
N ALA A 137 -2.42 -8.36 3.97
CA ALA A 137 -1.35 -7.62 4.58
C ALA A 137 -1.29 -7.79 6.10
N LEU A 138 -2.45 -7.82 6.77
CA LEU A 138 -2.53 -8.16 8.19
C LEU A 138 -1.95 -9.55 8.44
N ALA A 139 -2.37 -10.56 7.67
CA ALA A 139 -1.84 -11.92 7.78
C ALA A 139 -0.31 -11.98 7.57
N TYR A 140 0.21 -11.23 6.59
CA TYR A 140 1.65 -11.10 6.38
C TYR A 140 2.35 -10.49 7.61
N ASN A 141 1.84 -9.37 8.12
CA ASN A 141 2.43 -8.67 9.27
C ASN A 141 2.44 -9.56 10.52
N LEU A 142 1.34 -10.27 10.80
CA LEU A 142 1.27 -11.20 11.93
C LEU A 142 2.31 -12.33 11.80
N LYS A 143 2.51 -12.90 10.60
CA LYS A 143 3.58 -13.88 10.35
C LYS A 143 4.98 -13.30 10.58
N GLN A 144 5.21 -12.05 10.20
CA GLN A 144 6.49 -11.38 10.46
C GLN A 144 6.71 -11.13 11.95
N MET A 145 5.66 -10.78 12.70
CA MET A 145 5.76 -10.60 14.15
C MET A 145 6.19 -11.89 14.86
N VAL A 146 5.62 -13.05 14.48
CA VAL A 146 6.06 -14.36 14.98
C VAL A 146 7.54 -14.59 14.65
N LYS A 147 7.92 -14.40 13.38
CA LYS A 147 9.31 -14.60 12.93
C LYS A 147 10.32 -13.73 13.69
N LEU A 148 9.92 -12.53 14.10
CA LEU A 148 10.75 -11.59 14.84
C LEU A 148 10.72 -11.80 16.36
N GLY A 149 10.00 -12.81 16.86
CA GLY A 149 9.96 -13.15 18.29
C GLY A 149 8.98 -12.31 19.12
N TYR A 150 8.04 -11.60 18.50
CA TYR A 150 7.02 -10.80 19.19
C TYR A 150 5.79 -11.61 19.63
N GLU A 151 5.98 -12.87 20.04
CA GLU A 151 4.90 -13.81 20.32
C GLU A 151 3.98 -13.35 21.45
N GLU A 152 4.54 -12.76 22.51
CA GLU A 152 3.75 -12.24 23.63
C GLU A 152 2.88 -11.04 23.22
N LEU A 153 3.39 -10.16 22.38
CA LEU A 153 2.64 -9.01 21.87
C LEU A 153 1.54 -9.46 20.89
N LEU A 154 1.80 -10.55 20.16
CA LEU A 154 0.83 -11.17 19.27
C LEU A 154 -0.34 -11.81 20.06
N LYS A 155 -0.07 -12.47 21.19
CA LYS A 155 -1.13 -13.02 22.06
C LYS A 155 -2.11 -11.93 22.50
N VAL A 156 -1.57 -10.81 23.01
CA VAL A 156 -2.37 -9.66 23.44
C VAL A 156 -3.21 -9.08 22.30
N LEU A 157 -2.62 -8.93 21.11
CA LEU A 157 -3.36 -8.45 19.94
C LEU A 157 -4.45 -9.43 19.50
N ILE A 158 -4.18 -10.73 19.46
CA ILE A 158 -5.18 -11.74 19.10
C ILE A 158 -6.35 -11.72 20.08
N GLU A 159 -6.08 -11.63 21.38
CA GLU A 159 -7.11 -11.51 22.41
C GLU A 159 -7.97 -10.25 22.20
N GLN A 160 -7.35 -9.09 21.98
CA GLN A 160 -8.08 -7.85 21.70
C GLN A 160 -8.91 -7.92 20.41
N PHE A 161 -8.36 -8.51 19.33
CA PHE A 161 -9.10 -8.73 18.10
C PHE A 161 -10.29 -9.68 18.30
N CYS A 162 -10.13 -10.76 19.06
CA CYS A 162 -11.21 -11.68 19.39
C CYS A 162 -12.33 -10.99 20.16
N VAL A 163 -11.99 -10.14 21.14
CA VAL A 163 -12.95 -9.32 21.90
C VAL A 163 -13.72 -8.38 20.97
N CYS A 164 -13.00 -7.66 20.09
CA CYS A 164 -13.62 -6.74 19.11
C CYS A 164 -14.54 -7.48 18.13
N ILE A 165 -14.12 -8.62 17.57
CA ILE A 165 -14.94 -9.44 16.68
C ILE A 165 -16.18 -9.96 17.40
N HIS A 166 -16.03 -10.40 18.66
CA HIS A 166 -17.15 -10.86 19.48
C HIS A 166 -18.16 -9.72 19.74
N ALA A 167 -17.68 -8.53 20.10
CA ALA A 167 -18.51 -7.35 20.29
C ALA A 167 -19.26 -6.94 19.00
N ILE A 168 -18.57 -6.93 17.85
CA ILE A 168 -19.17 -6.63 16.55
C ILE A 168 -20.24 -7.68 16.19
N ARG A 169 -19.95 -8.97 16.33
CA ARG A 169 -20.92 -10.05 16.07
C ARG A 169 -22.14 -9.95 16.98
N SER A 170 -21.94 -9.68 18.27
CA SER A 170 -23.03 -9.50 19.23
C SER A 170 -23.88 -8.27 18.91
N GLY A 171 -23.27 -7.15 18.55
CA GLY A 171 -23.95 -5.94 18.09
C GLY A 171 -24.75 -6.16 16.81
N LEU A 172 -24.16 -6.81 15.79
CA LEU A 172 -24.86 -7.16 14.54
C LEU A 172 -26.04 -8.11 14.79
N ARG A 173 -25.91 -9.11 15.68
CA ARG A 173 -27.03 -9.98 16.07
C ARG A 173 -28.13 -9.22 16.81
N ALA A 174 -27.78 -8.28 17.69
CA ALA A 174 -28.75 -7.43 18.36
C ALA A 174 -29.50 -6.53 17.36
N LEU A 175 -28.78 -5.93 16.43
CA LEU A 175 -29.34 -5.11 15.36
C LEU A 175 -30.26 -5.94 14.44
N ALA A 176 -29.82 -7.12 14.02
CA ALA A 176 -30.62 -8.03 13.20
C ALA A 176 -31.92 -8.48 13.91
N ARG A 177 -31.87 -8.74 15.22
CA ARG A 177 -33.08 -9.03 16.01
C ARG A 177 -34.05 -7.85 16.06
N ARG A 178 -33.53 -6.62 16.10
CA ARG A 178 -34.33 -5.38 16.19
C ARG A 178 -34.90 -4.95 14.85
N LEU A 179 -34.14 -5.12 13.76
CA LEU A 179 -34.54 -4.75 12.40
C LEU A 179 -35.24 -5.87 11.64
N GLY A 180 -35.04 -7.14 12.01
CA GLY A 180 -35.64 -8.30 11.35
C GLY A 180 -37.15 -8.19 11.10
N PRO A 181 -37.96 -7.76 12.09
CA PRO A 181 -39.39 -7.56 11.90
C PRO A 181 -39.75 -6.42 10.91
N LEU A 182 -38.90 -5.38 10.84
CA LEU A 182 -39.10 -4.23 9.96
C LEU A 182 -38.69 -4.54 8.51
N VAL A 183 -37.59 -5.26 8.33
CA VAL A 183 -37.09 -5.70 7.02
C VAL A 183 -38.03 -6.75 6.41
N ALA A 184 -38.52 -7.71 7.22
CA ALA A 184 -39.48 -8.73 6.77
C ALA A 184 -40.78 -8.11 6.22
N LYS A 185 -41.29 -7.03 6.83
CA LYS A 185 -42.42 -6.24 6.30
C LYS A 185 -42.10 -5.55 4.97
N SER A 186 -40.86 -5.11 4.75
CA SER A 186 -40.48 -4.38 3.53
C SER A 186 -40.12 -5.30 2.35
N VAL A 187 -39.65 -6.53 2.62
CA VAL A 187 -39.28 -7.52 1.60
C VAL A 187 -40.50 -8.23 1.05
N SER A 188 -41.56 -8.43 1.84
CA SER A 188 -42.84 -8.95 1.31
C SER A 188 -43.51 -8.02 0.28
N GLN A 189 -43.01 -6.78 0.13
CA GLN A 189 -43.56 -5.75 -0.76
C GLN A 189 -42.72 -5.48 -2.01
N ARG A 190 -41.55 -6.12 -2.23
CA ARG A 190 -40.68 -5.81 -3.38
C ARG A 190 -40.30 -7.04 -4.22
N ARG A 191 -40.70 -7.03 -5.50
CA ARG A 191 -40.11 -7.85 -6.58
C ARG A 191 -38.73 -7.27 -6.94
N PHE A 192 -37.71 -8.13 -7.02
CA PHE A 192 -36.35 -7.74 -7.42
C PHE A 192 -35.98 -8.36 -8.77
N TYR A 193 -35.53 -7.52 -9.71
CA TYR A 193 -34.80 -7.89 -10.92
C TYR A 193 -33.30 -7.75 -10.64
N ALA A 194 -32.51 -8.71 -11.08
CA ALA A 194 -31.06 -8.72 -10.94
C ALA A 194 -30.43 -8.50 -12.31
N ASP A 195 -29.56 -7.49 -12.47
CA ASP A 195 -28.50 -7.63 -13.45
C ASP A 195 -27.29 -6.69 -13.30
N ALA A 196 -26.22 -7.19 -13.92
CA ALA A 196 -25.03 -6.54 -14.45
C ALA A 196 -23.77 -6.37 -13.58
N GLN A 197 -22.68 -6.75 -14.23
CA GLN A 197 -21.36 -7.14 -13.75
C GLN A 197 -20.33 -6.34 -14.56
N ALA A 198 -19.34 -5.69 -13.94
CA ALA A 198 -18.10 -5.24 -14.63
C ALA A 198 -16.84 -5.48 -13.77
N PRO A 199 -15.67 -5.85 -14.35
CA PRO A 199 -14.44 -6.16 -13.60
C PRO A 199 -13.51 -4.93 -13.41
N MET A 200 -12.76 -4.89 -12.30
CA MET A 200 -11.74 -3.86 -11.97
C MET A 200 -10.39 -4.54 -11.71
N GLN A 201 -9.29 -3.96 -12.21
CA GLN A 201 -7.90 -4.46 -12.08
C GLN A 201 -7.03 -3.49 -11.23
N GLY A 202 -6.09 -4.04 -10.44
CA GLY A 202 -4.92 -3.34 -9.84
C GLY A 202 -4.91 -3.19 -8.31
N VAL A 203 -3.83 -3.61 -7.63
CA VAL A 203 -3.56 -3.39 -6.18
C VAL A 203 -2.08 -3.04 -5.98
N HIS A 204 -1.80 -2.01 -5.17
CA HIS A 204 -0.44 -1.52 -4.91
C HIS A 204 -0.13 -1.57 -3.40
N PHE A 205 1.05 -2.12 -3.07
CA PHE A 205 1.55 -2.19 -1.69
C PHE A 205 2.58 -1.07 -1.47
N GLY A 206 2.46 -0.35 -0.34
CA GLY A 206 3.38 0.73 0.04
C GLY A 206 4.77 0.24 0.49
N PRO A 207 5.69 1.14 0.88
CA PRO A 207 7.05 0.81 1.29
C PRO A 207 7.05 -0.03 2.56
N PHE A 208 8.07 -0.87 2.64
CA PHE A 208 8.29 -1.79 3.75
C PHE A 208 9.34 -1.24 4.70
N TRP A 209 8.91 -0.93 5.92
CA TRP A 209 9.83 -0.52 6.96
C TRP A 209 10.54 -1.75 7.58
N PRO A 210 11.83 -1.66 7.94
CA PRO A 210 12.53 -2.68 8.75
C PRO A 210 11.70 -3.11 9.96
#